data_AF-A0A3C1SEA8-F1
#
_entry.id   AF-A0A3C1SEA8-F1
#
_cell.length_a   1.000
_cell.length_b   1.000
_cell.length_c   1.000
_cell.angle_alpha   90.00
_cell.angle_beta   90.00
_cell.angle_gamma   90.00
#
_symmetry.space_group_name_H-M   'P 1'
#
loop_
_entity.id
_entity.type
_entity.pdbx_description
1 polymer ?
#
loop_
_entity_poly.entity_id
_entity_poly.type
_entity_poly.pdbx_seq_one_letter_code
_entity_poly.pdbx_strand_id
1 'polypeptide(L)'
;MITLNDPKDIYALTWPASRLGEALEILARKAGFLSTPADVPGLPENLDVEEDDAFEKWADSVVKPLSLEIEAVESPYADIEQMICGAGPALLRVPGGTDPCFLILLK
;
A
#
# COMPACT_ATOMS: atom_id res chain seq x y z
N MET A 1 14.26 -6.90 -15.01
CA MET A 1 14.51 -5.45 -15.12
C MET A 1 13.36 -4.85 -15.90
N ILE A 2 12.41 -4.23 -15.21
CA ILE A 2 11.30 -3.50 -15.86
C ILE A 2 11.80 -2.06 -16.01
N THR A 3 12.12 -1.64 -17.23
CA THR A 3 12.44 -0.24 -17.53
C THR A 3 11.12 0.51 -17.72
N LEU A 4 10.64 1.14 -16.65
CA LEU A 4 9.49 2.07 -16.67
C LEU A 4 9.94 3.36 -17.37
N ASN A 5 9.74 3.45 -18.69
CA ASN A 5 10.14 4.61 -19.50
C ASN A 5 8.97 5.56 -19.80
N ASP A 6 7.73 5.20 -19.46
CA ASP A 6 6.53 6.03 -19.62
C ASP A 6 5.73 6.07 -18.31
N PRO A 7 5.26 7.25 -17.85
CA PRO A 7 4.44 7.34 -16.65
C PRO A 7 3.11 6.58 -16.75
N LYS A 8 2.63 6.21 -17.95
CA LYS A 8 1.43 5.36 -18.11
C LYS A 8 1.69 3.89 -17.76
N ASP A 9 2.93 3.42 -17.82
CA ASP A 9 3.26 2.04 -17.44
C ASP A 9 3.13 1.81 -15.93
N ILE A 10 3.23 2.86 -15.10
CA ILE A 10 3.12 2.69 -13.64
C ILE A 10 1.71 2.26 -13.23
N TYR A 11 0.67 2.76 -13.93
CA TYR A 11 -0.72 2.39 -13.67
C TYR A 11 -0.97 0.90 -13.95
N ALA A 12 -0.25 0.29 -14.89
CA ALA A 12 -0.34 -1.15 -15.15
C ALA A 12 0.19 -2.02 -13.99
N LEU A 13 0.98 -1.44 -13.10
CA LEU A 13 1.50 -2.08 -11.88
C LEU A 13 0.64 -1.80 -10.65
N THR A 14 -0.35 -0.91 -10.77
CA THR A 14 -1.20 -0.52 -9.63
C THR A 14 -2.26 -1.57 -9.33
N TRP A 15 -2.64 -1.59 -8.05
CA TRP A 15 -3.68 -2.41 -7.49
C TRP A 15 -4.90 -1.54 -7.21
N PRO A 16 -6.12 -2.01 -7.56
CA PRO A 16 -7.34 -1.31 -7.17
C PRO A 16 -7.57 -1.42 -5.65
N ALA A 17 -8.27 -0.43 -5.07
CA ALA A 17 -8.64 -0.42 -3.65
C ALA A 17 -9.31 -1.71 -3.17
N SER A 18 -10.11 -2.37 -4.01
CA SER A 18 -10.79 -3.63 -3.66
C SER A 18 -9.82 -4.79 -3.35
N ARG A 19 -8.57 -4.73 -3.83
CA ARG A 19 -7.53 -5.75 -3.58
C ARG A 19 -6.52 -5.34 -2.52
N LEU A 20 -6.81 -4.29 -1.76
CA LEU A 20 -5.85 -3.75 -0.80
C LEU A 20 -5.58 -4.70 0.39
N GLY A 21 -6.56 -5.50 0.80
CA GLY A 21 -6.35 -6.57 1.78
C GLY A 21 -5.33 -7.60 1.29
N GLU A 22 -5.47 -8.07 0.05
CA GLU A 22 -4.51 -8.98 -0.59
C GLU A 22 -3.11 -8.34 -0.68
N ALA A 23 -3.04 -7.06 -1.04
CA ALA A 23 -1.80 -6.31 -1.09
C ALA A 23 -1.06 -6.28 0.27
N LEU A 24 -1.80 -6.01 1.35
CA LEU A 24 -1.27 -6.00 2.72
C LEU A 24 -0.81 -7.39 3.18
N GLU A 25 -1.56 -8.45 2.87
CA GLU A 25 -1.15 -9.84 3.13
C GLU A 25 0.18 -10.16 2.45
N ILE A 26 0.29 -9.84 1.17
CA ILE A 26 1.51 -10.08 0.39
C ILE A 26 2.67 -9.29 0.98
N LEU A 27 2.46 -8.02 1.33
CA LEU A 27 3.45 -7.15 1.94
C LEU A 27 3.95 -7.74 3.26
N ALA A 28 3.05 -8.12 4.16
CA ALA A 28 3.37 -8.72 5.45
C ALA A 28 4.12 -10.05 5.32
N ARG A 29 3.70 -10.92 4.38
CA ARG A 29 4.36 -12.20 4.12
C ARG A 29 5.75 -12.02 3.52
N LYS A 30 5.89 -11.11 2.55
CA LYS A 30 7.18 -10.84 1.89
C LYS A 30 8.17 -10.15 2.82
N ALA A 31 7.68 -9.36 3.76
CA ALA A 31 8.46 -8.78 4.85
C ALA A 31 8.91 -9.79 5.91
N GLY A 32 8.37 -11.01 5.90
CA GLY A 32 8.68 -12.05 6.89
C GLY A 32 7.88 -11.96 8.18
N PHE A 33 6.85 -11.12 8.24
CA PHE A 33 5.98 -10.99 9.43
C PHE A 33 4.91 -12.09 9.50
N LEU A 34 4.51 -12.65 8.35
CA LEU A 34 3.59 -13.77 8.27
C LEU A 34 4.27 -15.02 7.70
N SER A 35 4.11 -16.14 8.39
CA SER A 35 4.61 -17.45 7.94
C SER A 35 3.59 -18.21 7.07
N THR A 36 2.31 -17.83 7.14
CA THR A 36 1.21 -18.46 6.40
C THR A 36 0.30 -17.39 5.80
N PRO A 37 -0.41 -17.68 4.71
CA PRO A 37 -1.44 -16.79 4.18
C PRO A 37 -2.46 -16.44 5.26
N ALA A 38 -2.81 -15.16 5.37
CA ALA A 38 -3.85 -14.67 6.24
C ALA A 38 -4.96 -14.03 5.39
N ASP A 39 -6.21 -14.19 5.80
CA ASP A 39 -7.33 -13.52 5.13
C ASP A 39 -7.44 -12.09 5.67
N VAL A 40 -6.91 -11.13 4.91
CA VAL A 40 -6.99 -9.71 5.23
C VAL A 40 -8.20 -9.15 4.48
N PRO A 41 -9.19 -8.59 5.19
CA PRO A 41 -10.38 -8.08 4.52
C PRO A 41 -9.99 -6.94 3.57
N GLY A 42 -10.65 -6.91 2.42
CA GLY A 42 -10.54 -5.82 1.46
C GLY A 42 -11.07 -4.50 2.03
N LEU A 43 -10.85 -3.43 1.28
CA LEU A 43 -11.41 -2.13 1.61
C LEU A 43 -12.95 -2.18 1.51
N PRO A 44 -13.70 -1.70 2.51
CA PRO A 44 -15.15 -1.56 2.41
C PRO A 44 -15.54 -0.63 1.27
N GLU A 45 -16.56 -0.99 0.49
CA GLU A 45 -17.02 -0.20 -0.67
C GLU A 45 -17.46 1.23 -0.31
N ASN A 46 -17.88 1.44 0.94
CA ASN A 46 -18.37 2.72 1.46
C ASN A 46 -17.30 3.56 2.17
N LEU A 47 -16.06 3.10 2.20
CA LEU A 47 -14.97 3.82 2.84
C LEU A 47 -14.30 4.75 1.82
N ASP A 48 -14.27 6.04 2.15
CA ASP A 48 -13.57 7.03 1.34
C ASP A 48 -12.07 6.95 1.61
N VAL A 49 -11.30 6.56 0.60
CA VAL A 49 -9.85 6.46 0.68
C VAL A 49 -9.13 7.80 0.58
N GLU A 50 -9.83 8.87 0.19
CA GLU A 50 -9.28 10.23 0.21
C GLU A 50 -9.37 10.85 1.61
N GLU A 51 -10.21 10.30 2.49
CA GLU A 51 -10.25 10.65 3.91
C GLU A 51 -9.16 9.86 4.67
N ASP A 52 -7.97 10.47 4.80
CA ASP A 52 -6.79 9.84 5.40
C ASP A 52 -7.09 9.23 6.79
N ASP A 53 -7.84 9.93 7.65
CA ASP A 53 -8.26 9.44 8.98
C ASP A 53 -9.08 8.14 8.92
N ALA A 54 -9.98 8.01 7.94
CA ALA A 54 -10.83 6.83 7.78
C ALA A 54 -10.03 5.67 7.20
N PHE A 55 -9.15 5.97 6.24
CA PHE A 55 -8.25 5.01 5.63
C PHE A 55 -7.24 4.44 6.64
N GLU A 56 -6.60 5.28 7.44
CA GLU A 56 -5.66 4.87 8.50
C GLU A 56 -6.36 3.98 9.53
N LYS A 57 -7.54 4.35 10.01
CA LYS A 57 -8.32 3.53 10.96
C LYS A 57 -8.66 2.16 10.39
N TRP A 58 -9.03 2.10 9.11
CA TRP A 58 -9.27 0.83 8.46
C TRP A 58 -7.98 0.02 8.36
N ALA A 59 -6.88 0.63 7.89
CA ALA A 59 -5.59 -0.02 7.75
C ALA A 59 -5.13 -0.62 9.08
N ASP A 60 -5.18 0.15 10.16
CA ASP A 60 -4.89 -0.31 11.52
C ASP A 60 -5.80 -1.47 11.95
N SER A 61 -7.10 -1.38 11.65
CA SER A 61 -8.06 -2.42 12.03
C SER A 61 -7.78 -3.77 11.35
N VAL A 62 -7.24 -3.76 10.12
CA VAL A 62 -6.97 -4.98 9.37
C VAL A 62 -5.61 -5.59 9.68
N VAL A 63 -4.63 -4.79 10.11
CA VAL A 63 -3.30 -5.28 10.50
C VAL A 63 -3.20 -5.67 11.97
N LYS A 64 -4.02 -5.09 12.86
CA LYS A 64 -4.03 -5.42 14.29
C LYS A 64 -4.14 -6.92 14.59
N PRO A 65 -5.05 -7.69 13.96
CA PRO A 65 -5.15 -9.13 14.19
C PRO A 65 -3.88 -9.90 13.81
N LEU A 66 -3.06 -9.33 12.93
CA LEU A 66 -1.78 -9.88 12.49
C LEU A 66 -0.62 -9.47 13.39
N SER A 67 -0.87 -8.74 14.50
CA SER A 67 0.16 -8.15 15.37
C SER A 67 1.14 -7.26 14.61
N LEU A 68 0.63 -6.57 13.60
CA LEU A 68 1.33 -5.60 12.77
C LEU A 68 0.85 -4.18 13.08
N GLU A 69 1.71 -3.22 12.81
CA GLU A 69 1.40 -1.79 12.91
C GLU A 69 1.68 -1.12 11.57
N ILE A 70 0.84 -0.17 11.18
CA ILE A 70 1.04 0.68 10.01
C ILE A 70 1.29 2.09 10.52
N GLU A 71 2.29 2.76 9.94
CA GLU A 71 2.58 4.16 10.21
C GLU A 71 2.48 4.94 8.90
N ALA A 72 1.63 5.97 8.88
CA ALA A 72 1.61 6.92 7.78
C ALA A 72 2.86 7.81 7.85
N VAL A 73 3.58 7.87 6.72
CA VAL A 73 4.80 8.66 6.61
C VAL A 73 4.61 9.77 5.58
N GLU A 74 4.88 11.00 5.99
CA GLU A 74 4.98 12.15 5.11
C GLU A 74 6.45 12.51 4.90
N SER A 75 6.82 12.87 3.68
CA SER A 75 8.16 13.31 3.36
C SER A 75 8.13 14.45 2.35
N PRO A 76 9.05 15.43 2.47
CA PRO A 76 9.24 16.43 1.43
C PRO A 76 9.50 15.75 0.08
N TYR A 77 8.96 16.33 -1.00
CA TYR A 77 9.15 15.78 -2.34
C TYR A 77 10.63 15.58 -2.71
N ALA A 78 11.52 16.43 -2.20
CA ALA A 78 12.97 16.34 -2.42
C ALA A 78 13.60 15.07 -1.83
N ASP A 79 13.00 14.48 -0.79
CA ASP A 79 13.54 13.33 -0.07
C ASP A 79 12.86 12.01 -0.44
N ILE A 80 11.86 12.05 -1.34
CA ILE A 80 11.02 10.89 -1.66
C ILE A 80 11.81 9.71 -2.23
N GLU A 81 12.84 9.97 -3.05
CA GLU A 81 13.70 8.92 -3.59
C GLU A 81 14.48 8.22 -2.48
N GLN A 82 15.06 9.01 -1.57
CA GLN A 82 15.81 8.48 -0.43
C GLN A 82 14.89 7.72 0.52
N MET A 83 13.69 8.24 0.77
CA MET A 83 12.68 7.59 1.59
C MET A 83 12.26 6.26 0.97
N ILE A 84 11.94 6.20 -0.32
CA ILE A 84 11.55 4.96 -1.01
C ILE A 84 12.71 3.94 -1.00
N CYS A 85 13.94 4.36 -1.27
CA CYS A 85 15.10 3.46 -1.24
C CYS A 85 15.43 2.96 0.17
N GLY A 86 15.21 3.79 1.19
CA GLY A 86 15.45 3.47 2.60
C GLY A 86 14.29 2.72 3.26
N ALA A 87 13.08 2.87 2.74
CA ALA A 87 11.88 2.29 3.29
C ALA A 87 11.95 0.76 3.33
N GLY A 88 11.30 0.21 4.35
CA GLY A 88 10.91 -1.18 4.35
C GLY A 88 9.79 -1.44 3.33
N PRO A 89 9.08 -2.56 3.49
CA PRO A 89 7.84 -2.80 2.77
C PRO A 89 6.86 -1.63 2.98
N ALA A 90 6.35 -1.05 1.89
CA ALA A 90 5.51 0.14 1.95
C ALA A 90 4.31 0.05 0.99
N LEU A 91 3.23 0.74 1.35
CA LEU A 91 2.05 0.92 0.51
C LEU A 91 1.99 2.38 0.04
N LEU A 92 1.91 2.60 -1.27
CA LEU A 92 1.93 3.92 -1.89
C LEU A 92 0.59 4.16 -2.60
N ARG A 93 -0.11 5.26 -2.27
CA ARG A 93 -1.28 5.73 -3.03
C ARG A 93 -0.81 6.51 -4.25
N VAL A 94 -1.28 6.14 -5.45
CA VAL A 94 -0.93 6.81 -6.70
C VAL A 94 -2.04 7.79 -7.09
N PRO A 95 -1.78 9.11 -7.09
CA PRO A 95 -2.77 10.10 -7.51
C PRO A 95 -2.92 10.14 -9.04
N GLY A 96 -4.10 10.54 -9.52
CA GLY A 96 -4.32 10.85 -10.95
C GLY A 96 -5.16 9.84 -11.75
N GLY A 97 -5.62 8.75 -11.13
CA GLY A 97 -6.63 7.85 -11.70
C GLY A 97 -8.07 8.34 -11.49
N THR A 98 -9.02 7.76 -12.22
CA THR A 98 -10.47 7.93 -11.94
C THR A 98 -10.87 7.21 -10.66
N ASP A 99 -10.21 6.09 -10.39
CA ASP A 99 -10.36 5.29 -9.18
C ASP A 99 -9.04 5.28 -8.40
N PRO A 100 -9.11 5.15 -7.07
CA PRO A 100 -7.92 5.05 -6.24
C PRO A 100 -7.12 3.78 -6.50
N CYS A 101 -5.83 3.99 -6.73
CA CYS A 101 -4.88 2.97 -7.12
C CYS A 101 -3.66 2.98 -6.19
N PHE A 102 -3.12 1.80 -5.91
CA PHE A 102 -2.04 1.62 -4.95
C PHE A 102 -0.88 0.84 -5.54
N LEU A 103 0.34 1.12 -5.08
CA LEU A 103 1.55 0.34 -5.35
C LEU A 103 2.06 -0.26 -4.06
N ILE A 104 2.61 -1.46 -4.17
CA ILE A 104 3.28 -2.16 -3.08
C ILE A 104 4.77 -2.11 -3.36
N LEU A 105 5.53 -1.53 -2.44
CA LEU A 105 6.97 -1.54 -2.47
C LEU A 105 7.46 -2.74 -1.65
N LEU A 106 8.21 -3.62 -2.31
CA LEU A 106 8.90 -4.75 -1.70
C LEU A 106 10.40 -4.60 -1.99
N LYS A 107 11.24 -4.85 -0.98
CA LYS A 107 12.70 -4.83 -1.13
C LYS A 107 13.24 -6.21 -1.47
#